data_AF-A0A3C2BUR4-F1
#
_entry.id   AF-A0A3C2BUR4-F1
#
_cell.length_a   1.000
_cell.length_b   1.000
_cell.length_c   1.000
_cell.angle_alpha   90.00
_cell.angle_beta   90.00
_cell.angle_gamma   90.00
#
_symmetry.space_group_name_H-M   'P 1'
#
loop_
_entity.id
_entity.type
_entity.pdbx_description
1 polymer ?
#
loop_
_entity_poly.entity_id
_entity_poly.type
_entity_poly.pdbx_seq_one_letter_code
_entity_poly.pdbx_strand_id
1 'polypeptide(L)'
;NETVKPRVEALVAEWPDAATTSGFRRHLDTGKLSEVVDWPSPGRLAQVEDITRVFERLGVETVVDLRGALGDQAKGSALREALALVRHVSPKTLDYIGTLSGISTGADLDRAAGTEDSP
;
A
#
# COMPACT_ATOMS: atom_id res chain seq x y z
N ASN A 1 -1.40 -12.89 9.58
CA ASN A 1 -0.73 -11.95 10.50
C ASN A 1 -1.72 -11.59 11.60
N GLU A 2 -1.72 -12.34 12.70
CA GLU A 2 -2.76 -12.30 13.73
C GLU A 2 -2.86 -10.96 14.48
N THR A 3 -1.81 -10.14 14.48
CA THR A 3 -1.80 -8.82 15.14
C THR A 3 -2.31 -7.69 14.24
N VAL A 4 -2.18 -7.82 12.92
CA VAL A 4 -2.54 -6.75 11.97
C VAL A 4 -4.01 -6.86 11.53
N LYS A 5 -4.49 -8.08 11.32
CA LYS A 5 -5.87 -8.34 10.89
C LYS A 5 -6.93 -7.64 11.77
N PRO A 6 -6.95 -7.80 13.10
CA PRO A 6 -7.99 -7.17 13.94
C PRO A 6 -7.93 -5.64 13.89
N ARG A 7 -6.75 -5.06 13.69
CA ARG A 7 -6.56 -3.61 13.54
C ARG A 7 -7.16 -3.08 12.23
N VAL A 8 -6.97 -3.82 11.14
CA VAL A 8 -7.55 -3.50 9.84
C VAL A 8 -9.07 -3.65 9.90
N GLU A 9 -9.59 -4.70 10.53
CA GLU A 9 -11.03 -4.91 10.69
C GLU A 9 -11.69 -3.80 11.52
N ALA A 10 -11.06 -3.38 12.63
CA ALA A 10 -11.53 -2.24 13.43
C ALA A 10 -11.56 -0.94 12.62
N LEU A 11 -10.51 -0.67 11.83
CA LEU A 11 -10.43 0.49 10.95
C LEU A 11 -11.55 0.48 9.88
N VAL A 12 -11.81 -0.66 9.25
CA VAL A 12 -12.87 -0.81 8.24
C VAL A 12 -14.26 -0.64 8.86
N ALA A 13 -14.47 -1.14 10.08
CA ALA A 13 -15.73 -0.99 10.79
C ALA A 13 -16.00 0.47 11.21
N GLU A 14 -14.96 1.18 11.67
CA GLU A 14 -15.06 2.57 12.11
C GLU A 14 -15.18 3.54 10.93
N TRP A 15 -14.42 3.31 9.84
CA TRP A 15 -14.34 4.21 8.67
C TRP A 15 -14.79 3.51 7.38
N PRO A 16 -16.10 3.24 7.19
CA PRO A 16 -16.59 2.52 6.03
C PRO A 16 -16.37 3.26 4.70
N ASP A 17 -16.31 4.59 4.72
CA ASP A 17 -16.01 5.41 3.54
C ASP A 17 -14.52 5.48 3.21
N ALA A 18 -13.63 4.93 4.05
CA ALA A 18 -12.20 4.77 3.77
C ALA A 18 -11.89 3.61 2.79
N ALA A 19 -12.89 3.12 2.06
CA ALA A 19 -12.71 2.20 0.94
C ALA A 19 -11.99 2.86 -0.26
N THR A 20 -11.88 4.20 -0.27
CA THR A 20 -11.08 4.95 -1.24
C THR A 20 -9.98 5.76 -0.56
N THR A 21 -8.92 6.09 -1.30
CA THR A 21 -7.83 6.95 -0.81
C THR A 21 -8.35 8.30 -0.32
N SER A 22 -9.23 8.98 -1.08
CA SER A 22 -9.82 10.25 -0.64
C SER A 22 -10.68 10.10 0.62
N GLY A 23 -11.41 8.99 0.75
CA GLY A 23 -12.19 8.69 1.95
C GLY A 23 -11.31 8.48 3.17
N PHE A 24 -10.24 7.71 3.01
CA PHE A 24 -9.26 7.51 4.07
C PHE A 24 -8.56 8.84 4.44
N ARG A 25 -8.20 9.65 3.45
CA ARG A 25 -7.57 10.97 3.65
C ARG A 25 -8.40 11.91 4.50
N ARG A 26 -9.73 11.96 4.28
CA ARG A 26 -10.64 12.79 5.09
C ARG A 26 -10.56 12.44 6.58
N HIS A 27 -10.41 11.17 6.92
CA HIS A 27 -10.26 10.74 8.31
C HIS A 27 -8.87 11.05 8.86
N LEU A 28 -7.82 10.90 8.07
CA LEU A 28 -6.45 11.26 8.49
C LEU A 28 -6.35 12.74 8.89
N ASP A 29 -7.05 13.64 8.17
CA ASP A 29 -7.08 15.07 8.50
C ASP A 29 -7.74 15.38 9.85
N THR A 30 -8.50 14.44 10.40
CA THR A 30 -9.08 14.59 11.74
C THR A 30 -8.10 14.22 12.87
N GLY A 31 -6.94 13.62 12.55
CA GLY A 31 -5.95 13.17 13.53
C GLY A 31 -6.33 11.88 14.28
N LYS A 32 -7.44 11.24 13.92
CA LYS A 32 -8.04 10.11 14.66
C LYS A 32 -7.41 8.74 14.38
N LEU A 33 -6.43 8.63 13.47
CA LEU A 33 -5.88 7.32 13.09
C LEU A 33 -5.29 6.57 14.28
N SER A 34 -4.61 7.26 15.20
CA SER A 34 -4.08 6.67 16.44
C SER A 34 -5.15 6.30 17.46
N GLU A 35 -6.37 6.84 17.33
CA GLU A 35 -7.51 6.52 18.20
C GLU A 35 -8.23 5.26 17.73
N VAL A 36 -8.25 5.02 16.42
CA VAL A 36 -8.91 3.86 15.79
C VAL A 36 -7.98 2.65 15.70
N VAL A 37 -6.69 2.88 15.51
CA VAL A 37 -5.69 1.82 15.42
C VAL A 37 -4.65 2.01 16.51
N ASP A 38 -4.62 1.08 17.47
CA ASP A 38 -3.58 1.00 18.50
C ASP A 38 -2.22 0.68 17.87
N TRP A 39 -1.55 1.72 17.37
CA TRP A 39 -0.25 1.64 16.74
C TRP A 39 0.80 2.35 17.60
N PRO A 40 1.73 1.62 18.23
CA PRO A 40 2.69 2.21 19.18
C PRO A 40 3.81 3.05 18.53
N SER A 41 3.72 3.39 17.24
CA SER A 41 4.82 4.04 16.50
C SER A 41 4.34 5.25 15.69
N PRO A 42 4.64 6.48 16.14
CA PRO A 42 4.35 7.71 15.39
C PRO A 42 4.92 7.72 13.98
N GLY A 43 6.11 7.12 13.78
CA GLY A 43 6.74 7.02 12.47
C GLY A 43 5.97 6.16 11.47
N ARG A 44 5.24 5.13 11.94
CA ARG A 44 4.40 4.31 11.06
C ARG A 44 3.10 5.02 10.68
N LEU A 45 2.54 5.83 11.58
CA LEU A 45 1.37 6.66 11.27
C LEU A 45 1.73 7.72 10.21
N ALA A 46 2.85 8.40 10.37
CA ALA A 46 3.36 9.35 9.37
C ALA A 46 3.61 8.67 8.00
N GLN A 47 4.14 7.45 8.00
CA GLN A 47 4.32 6.67 6.76
C GLN A 47 2.96 6.37 6.08
N VAL A 48 1.93 6.02 6.83
CA VAL A 48 0.58 5.78 6.29
C VAL A 48 0.02 7.06 5.65
N GLU A 49 0.18 8.21 6.31
CA GLU A 49 -0.22 9.51 5.76
C GLU A 49 0.53 9.85 4.47
N ASP A 50 1.86 9.68 4.45
CA ASP A 50 2.68 9.99 3.29
C ASP A 50 2.34 9.09 2.08
N ILE A 51 2.13 7.78 2.30
CA ILE A 51 1.68 6.86 1.24
C ILE A 51 0.30 7.28 0.72
N THR A 52 -0.63 7.64 1.61
CA THR A 52 -1.98 8.10 1.23
C THR A 52 -1.91 9.33 0.34
N ARG A 53 -1.03 10.30 0.65
CA ARG A 53 -0.82 11.50 -0.17
C ARG A 53 -0.23 11.18 -1.55
N VAL A 54 0.63 10.17 -1.66
CA VAL A 54 1.15 9.71 -2.96
C VAL A 54 0.02 9.16 -3.82
N PHE A 55 -0.83 8.30 -3.24
CA PHE A 55 -1.98 7.74 -3.96
C PHE A 55 -2.97 8.82 -4.39
N GLU A 56 -3.30 9.76 -3.51
CA GLU A 56 -4.20 10.87 -3.80
C GLU A 56 -3.67 11.74 -4.97
N ARG A 57 -2.39 12.14 -4.92
CA ARG A 57 -1.75 12.94 -5.96
C ARG A 57 -1.74 12.24 -7.33
N LEU A 58 -1.62 10.91 -7.34
CA LEU A 58 -1.59 10.12 -8.56
C LEU A 58 -3.00 9.64 -8.99
N GLY A 59 -4.05 10.03 -8.27
CA GLY A 59 -5.43 9.65 -8.56
C GLY A 59 -5.71 8.16 -8.35
N VAL A 60 -4.95 7.50 -7.49
CA VAL A 60 -5.16 6.09 -7.12
C VAL A 60 -6.17 6.04 -5.97
N GLU A 61 -7.43 5.76 -6.28
CA GLU A 61 -8.50 5.71 -5.27
C GLU A 61 -8.74 4.30 -4.75
N THR A 62 -8.57 3.28 -5.58
CA THR A 62 -8.90 1.89 -5.25
C THR A 62 -7.77 0.91 -5.56
N VAL A 63 -7.89 -0.33 -5.08
CA VAL A 63 -6.97 -1.43 -5.45
C VAL A 63 -6.99 -1.69 -6.97
N VAL A 64 -8.12 -1.46 -7.63
CA VAL A 64 -8.24 -1.59 -9.09
C VAL A 64 -7.42 -0.50 -9.79
N ASP A 65 -7.50 0.74 -9.32
CA ASP A 65 -6.69 1.85 -9.86
C ASP A 65 -5.20 1.61 -9.63
N LEU A 66 -4.84 1.10 -8.44
CA LEU A 66 -3.47 0.75 -8.09
C LEU A 66 -2.91 -0.32 -9.04
N ARG A 67 -3.68 -1.37 -9.31
CA ARG A 67 -3.32 -2.41 -10.29
C ARG A 67 -3.17 -1.80 -11.69
N GLY A 68 -4.12 -0.98 -12.10
CA GLY A 68 -4.07 -0.30 -13.40
C GLY A 68 -2.83 0.59 -13.55
N ALA A 69 -2.48 1.34 -12.51
CA ALA A 69 -1.28 2.18 -12.49
C ALA A 69 0.00 1.35 -12.54
N LEU A 70 0.09 0.25 -11.79
CA LEU A 70 1.27 -0.61 -11.76
C LEU A 70 1.48 -1.43 -13.04
N GLY A 71 0.40 -1.73 -13.77
CA GLY A 71 0.44 -2.45 -15.05
C GLY A 71 0.81 -1.58 -16.25
N ASP A 72 0.65 -0.25 -16.14
CA ASP A 72 1.12 0.72 -17.12
C ASP A 72 2.59 1.09 -16.85
N GLN A 73 3.44 1.08 -17.88
CA GLN A 73 4.88 1.32 -17.72
C GLN A 73 5.19 2.72 -17.18
N ALA A 74 4.53 3.76 -17.72
CA ALA A 74 4.82 5.14 -17.35
C ALA A 74 4.24 5.48 -15.97
N LYS A 75 2.96 5.14 -15.74
CA LYS A 75 2.30 5.36 -14.45
C LYS A 75 2.92 4.49 -13.35
N GLY A 76 3.32 3.27 -13.68
CA GLY A 76 3.95 2.34 -12.75
C GLY A 76 5.35 2.78 -12.33
N SER A 77 6.13 3.39 -13.23
CA SER A 77 7.43 4.01 -12.87
C SER A 77 7.21 5.21 -11.97
N ALA A 78 6.33 6.13 -12.37
CA ALA A 78 6.03 7.34 -11.60
C ALA A 78 5.51 7.02 -10.18
N LEU A 79 4.65 6.01 -10.05
CA LEU A 79 4.15 5.54 -8.76
C LEU A 79 5.27 4.96 -7.89
N ARG A 80 6.13 4.10 -8.45
CA ARG A 80 7.26 3.51 -7.71
C ARG A 80 8.26 4.58 -7.27
N GLU A 81 8.61 5.51 -8.15
CA GLU A 81 9.48 6.65 -7.84
C GLU A 81 8.90 7.52 -6.73
N ALA A 82 7.61 7.87 -6.82
CA ALA A 82 6.94 8.67 -5.81
C ALA A 82 6.87 7.98 -4.44
N LEU A 83 6.61 6.67 -4.39
CA LEU A 83 6.58 5.89 -3.16
C LEU A 83 7.99 5.70 -2.57
N ALA A 84 9.03 5.57 -3.41
CA ALA A 84 10.42 5.44 -2.95
C ALA A 84 10.93 6.69 -2.20
N LEU A 85 10.31 7.85 -2.41
CA LEU A 85 10.60 9.09 -1.69
C LEU A 85 9.95 9.15 -0.30
N VAL A 86 9.02 8.25 0.01
CA VAL A 86 8.39 8.21 1.34
C VAL A 86 9.36 7.61 2.36
N ARG A 87 9.53 8.30 3.48
CA ARG A 87 10.44 7.85 4.55
C ARG A 87 10.03 6.44 5.02
N HIS A 88 11.02 5.56 5.18
CA HIS A 88 10.84 4.16 5.60
C HIS A 88 10.10 3.26 4.61
N VAL A 89 9.77 3.73 3.40
CA VAL A 89 9.37 2.85 2.30
C VAL A 89 10.64 2.26 1.67
N SER A 90 10.74 0.94 1.73
CA SER A 90 11.86 0.18 1.16
C SER A 90 11.43 -0.50 -0.15
N PRO A 91 12.37 -0.98 -0.99
CA PRO A 91 12.02 -1.80 -2.15
C PRO A 91 11.09 -2.97 -1.80
N LYS A 92 11.30 -3.61 -0.64
CA LYS A 92 10.44 -4.68 -0.13
C LYS A 92 9.00 -4.22 0.13
N THR A 93 8.81 -2.99 0.61
CA THR A 93 7.47 -2.41 0.80
C THR A 93 6.78 -2.18 -0.54
N LEU A 94 7.52 -1.74 -1.56
CA LEU A 94 7.00 -1.56 -2.91
C LEU A 94 6.60 -2.89 -3.55
N ASP A 95 7.41 -3.93 -3.39
CA ASP A 95 7.08 -5.28 -3.83
C ASP A 95 5.80 -5.78 -3.15
N TYR A 96 5.69 -5.58 -1.85
CA TYR A 96 4.50 -5.97 -1.10
C TYR A 96 3.23 -5.25 -1.57
N ILE A 97 3.32 -3.95 -1.90
CA ILE A 97 2.21 -3.20 -2.52
C ILE A 97 1.84 -3.80 -3.88
N GLY A 98 2.85 -4.17 -4.68
CA GLY A 98 2.66 -4.91 -5.93
C GLY A 98 1.86 -6.19 -5.72
N THR A 99 2.33 -7.06 -4.84
CA THR A 99 1.65 -8.32 -4.50
C THR A 99 0.21 -8.10 -4.03
N LEU A 100 -0.04 -7.13 -3.12
CA LEU A 100 -1.38 -6.83 -2.63
C LEU A 100 -2.32 -6.29 -3.71
N SER A 101 -1.79 -5.57 -4.69
CA SER A 101 -2.56 -5.08 -5.84
C SER A 101 -2.86 -6.18 -6.87
N GLY A 102 -2.26 -7.37 -6.73
CA GLY A 102 -2.38 -8.47 -7.68
C GLY A 102 -1.40 -8.38 -8.85
N ILE A 103 -0.36 -7.55 -8.76
CA ILE A 103 0.77 -7.54 -9.68
C ILE A 103 1.91 -8.28 -8.99
N SER A 104 2.17 -9.53 -9.36
CA SER A 104 3.43 -10.17 -8.98
C SER A 104 4.57 -9.39 -9.64
N THR A 105 5.34 -8.66 -8.83
CA THR A 105 6.61 -8.10 -9.30
C THR A 105 7.60 -9.25 -9.51
N GLY A 106 8.54 -9.09 -10.45
CA GLY A 106 9.40 -10.17 -10.97
C GLY A 106 10.26 -10.93 -9.94
N ALA A 107 10.27 -10.55 -8.66
CA ALA A 107 10.83 -11.35 -7.58
C ALA A 107 10.07 -12.67 -7.34
N ASP A 108 8.79 -12.76 -7.72
CA ASP A 108 8.03 -14.02 -7.72
C ASP A 108 8.42 -14.93 -8.91
N LEU A 109 8.86 -14.36 -10.04
CA LEU A 109 9.32 -15.13 -11.20
C LEU A 109 10.67 -15.80 -10.94
N ASP A 110 11.55 -15.17 -10.16
CA ASP A 110 12.86 -15.75 -9.82
C ASP A 110 12.74 -16.95 -8.86
N ARG A 111 11.68 -17.00 -8.02
CA ARG A 111 11.35 -18.19 -7.21
C ARG A 111 10.61 -19.28 -7.97
N ALA A 112 9.89 -18.94 -9.04
CA ALA A 112 9.16 -19.91 -9.86
C ALA A 112 10.02 -20.53 -10.99
N ALA A 113 11.12 -19.89 -11.37
CA ALA A 113 12.03 -20.37 -12.42
C ALA A 113 13.16 -21.31 -11.92
N GLY A 114 13.09 -21.76 -10.66
CA GLY A 114 14.12 -22.58 -10.02
C GLY A 114 13.79 -24.07 -9.91
N THR A 115 12.89 -24.62 -10.73
CA THR A 115 12.58 -26.06 -10.69
C THR A 115 12.17 -26.58 -12.07
N GLU A 116 13.04 -26.47 -13.05
CA GLU A 116 12.99 -27.27 -14.28
C GLU A 116 14.31 -27.11 -15.03
N ASP A 117 15.28 -27.98 -14.74
CA ASP A 117 15.95 -28.73 -15.80
C ASP A 117 16.59 -30.00 -15.24
N SER A 118 16.13 -31.12 -15.80
CA SER A 118 16.70 -32.47 -15.65
C SER A 118 17.84 -32.62 -16.69
N PRO A 119 18.76 -33.59 -16.57
CA PRO A 119 18.45 -35.01 -16.46
C PRO A 119 19.06 -35.74 -15.26
#